data_AF-A0A5N3ZY94-F1
#
_entry.id   AF-A0A5N3ZY94-F1
#
_cell.length_a   1.000
_cell.length_b   1.000
_cell.length_c   1.000
_cell.angle_alpha   90.00
_cell.angle_beta   90.00
_cell.angle_gamma   90.00
#
_symmetry.space_group_name_H-M   'P 1'
#
loop_
_entity.id
_entity.type
_entity.pdbx_description
1 polymer ?
#
loop_
_entity_poly.entity_id
_entity_poly.type
_entity_poly.pdbx_seq_one_letter_code
_entity_poly.pdbx_strand_id
1 'polypeptide(L)'
;MYDHFITLHVSIRILCGKSSDEELLYSEKILIHFVNQFITLYGVELVSHNIHGLIHLTDDVRRLGPLDSFSAFPFENFMRVLKGFLRKHDKPLHQLHRRYVLKYKK
;
A
#
# COMPACT_ATOMS: atom_id res chain seq x y z
N MET A 1 13.39 8.52 -14.66
CA MET A 1 13.22 7.64 -13.47
C MET A 1 12.30 8.28 -12.42
N TYR A 2 12.54 9.54 -12.01
CA TYR A 2 11.64 10.26 -11.08
C TYR A 2 10.18 10.33 -11.57
N ASP A 3 9.95 10.80 -12.80
CA ASP A 3 8.58 10.96 -13.33
C ASP A 3 7.81 9.63 -13.41
N HIS A 4 8.53 8.55 -13.69
CA HIS A 4 7.96 7.20 -13.68
C HIS A 4 7.48 6.78 -12.29
N PHE A 5 8.21 7.09 -11.22
CA PHE A 5 7.71 6.83 -9.86
C PHE A 5 6.54 7.76 -9.48
N ILE A 6 6.52 8.98 -10.01
CA ILE A 6 5.43 9.92 -9.77
C ILE A 6 4.11 9.43 -10.40
N THR A 7 4.12 8.80 -11.57
CA THR A 7 2.89 8.25 -12.16
C THR A 7 2.27 7.16 -11.28
N LEU A 8 3.08 6.27 -10.71
CA LEU A 8 2.60 5.32 -9.70
C LEU A 8 2.07 6.04 -8.46
N HIS A 9 2.81 7.01 -7.92
CA HIS A 9 2.40 7.74 -6.72
C HIS A 9 1.03 8.41 -6.91
N VAL A 10 0.83 9.15 -8.00
CA VAL A 10 -0.44 9.83 -8.30
C VAL A 10 -1.58 8.82 -8.37
N SER A 11 -1.40 7.70 -9.06
CA SER A 11 -2.40 6.64 -9.17
C SER A 11 -2.80 6.10 -7.80
N ILE A 12 -1.82 5.71 -6.97
CA ILE A 12 -2.09 5.18 -5.63
C ILE A 12 -2.80 6.21 -4.75
N ARG A 13 -2.44 7.49 -4.85
CA ARG A 13 -3.10 8.56 -4.07
C ARG A 13 -4.57 8.73 -4.45
N ILE A 14 -4.90 8.60 -5.73
CA ILE A 14 -6.30 8.58 -6.20
C ILE A 14 -7.00 7.37 -5.57
N LEU A 15 -6.45 6.16 -5.72
CA LEU A 15 -7.07 4.92 -5.25
C LEU A 15 -7.28 4.84 -3.73
N CYS A 16 -6.45 5.52 -2.92
CA CYS A 16 -6.65 5.61 -1.46
C CYS A 16 -7.89 6.43 -1.06
N GLY A 17 -8.35 7.35 -1.91
CA GLY A 17 -9.46 8.25 -1.64
C GLY A 17 -10.82 7.67 -2.03
N LYS A 18 -11.89 8.41 -1.66
CA LYS A 18 -13.21 8.20 -2.28
C LYS A 18 -13.20 8.85 -3.66
N SER A 19 -12.71 8.11 -4.65
CA SER A 19 -12.66 8.56 -6.04
C SER A 19 -13.97 8.34 -6.78
N SER A 20 -14.29 9.29 -7.65
CA SER A 20 -15.31 9.16 -8.70
C SER A 20 -14.88 8.16 -9.77
N ASP A 21 -15.83 7.69 -10.58
CA ASP A 21 -15.53 6.77 -11.69
C ASP A 21 -14.57 7.37 -12.73
N GLU A 22 -14.62 8.68 -12.96
CA GLU A 22 -13.70 9.40 -13.85
C GLU A 22 -12.26 9.38 -13.31
N GLU A 23 -12.10 9.62 -12.01
CA GLU A 23 -10.79 9.55 -11.34
C GLU A 23 -10.23 8.12 -11.33
N LEU A 24 -11.09 7.12 -11.12
CA LEU A 24 -10.69 5.71 -11.21
C LEU A 24 -10.24 5.36 -12.64
N LEU A 25 -11.01 5.74 -13.65
CA LEU A 25 -10.62 5.55 -15.06
C LEU A 25 -9.31 6.26 -15.40
N TYR A 26 -9.08 7.45 -14.84
CA TYR A 26 -7.82 8.16 -14.99
C TYR A 26 -6.66 7.41 -14.34
N SER A 27 -6.84 6.92 -13.11
CA SER A 27 -5.83 6.11 -12.40
C SER A 27 -5.49 4.82 -13.16
N GLU A 28 -6.47 4.14 -13.75
CA GLU A 28 -6.26 2.94 -14.56
C GLU A 28 -5.33 3.22 -15.75
N LYS A 29 -5.61 4.31 -16.49
CA LYS A 29 -4.77 4.75 -17.61
C LYS A 29 -3.35 5.06 -17.17
N ILE A 30 -3.16 5.71 -16.01
CA ILE A 30 -1.83 6.02 -15.49
C ILE A 30 -1.09 4.74 -15.07
N LEU A 31 -1.75 3.75 -14.47
CA LEU A 31 -1.13 2.48 -14.08
C LEU A 31 -0.71 1.65 -15.29
N ILE A 32 -1.54 1.61 -16.34
CA ILE A 32 -1.15 0.99 -17.62
C ILE A 32 0.05 1.71 -18.22
N HIS A 33 0.05 3.05 -18.21
CA HIS A 33 1.18 3.84 -18.67
C HIS A 33 2.45 3.56 -17.86
N PHE A 34 2.35 3.46 -16.54
CA PHE A 34 3.44 3.08 -15.65
C PHE A 34 4.02 1.73 -16.07
N VAL A 35 3.21 0.67 -16.19
CA VAL A 35 3.72 -0.67 -16.55
C VAL A 35 4.39 -0.68 -17.93
N ASN A 36 3.83 0.03 -18.91
CA ASN A 36 4.44 0.16 -20.25
C ASN A 36 5.80 0.89 -20.20
N GLN A 37 5.90 1.96 -19.40
CA GLN A 37 7.17 2.64 -19.18
C GLN A 37 8.16 1.76 -18.40
N PHE A 38 7.69 0.96 -17.45
CA PHE A 38 8.52 0.05 -16.67
C PHE A 38 9.22 -0.95 -17.60
N ILE A 39 8.49 -1.55 -18.55
CA ILE A 39 9.05 -2.46 -19.56
C ILE A 39 10.17 -1.77 -20.35
N THR A 40 9.91 -0.53 -20.81
CA THR A 40 10.88 0.23 -21.61
C THR A 40 12.13 0.61 -20.82
N LEU A 41 11.98 0.95 -19.54
CA LEU A 41 13.06 1.46 -18.69
C LEU A 41 13.91 0.36 -18.03
N TYR A 42 13.29 -0.78 -17.68
CA TYR A 42 13.91 -1.80 -16.84
C TYR A 42 13.96 -3.18 -17.50
N GLY A 43 13.25 -3.41 -18.61
CA GLY A 43 13.18 -4.71 -19.26
C GLY A 43 11.90 -5.48 -18.91
N VAL A 44 11.40 -6.26 -19.87
CA VAL A 44 10.17 -7.05 -19.73
C VAL A 44 10.32 -8.19 -18.73
N GLU A 45 11.54 -8.72 -18.60
CA GLU A 45 11.92 -9.78 -17.67
C GLU A 45 11.77 -9.37 -16.20
N LEU A 46 11.78 -8.05 -15.90
CA LEU A 46 11.58 -7.52 -14.56
C LEU A 46 10.11 -7.21 -14.24
N VAL A 47 9.19 -7.44 -15.19
CA VAL A 47 7.74 -7.35 -14.95
C VAL A 47 7.28 -8.57 -14.18
N SER A 48 7.58 -8.56 -12.88
CA SER A 48 7.08 -9.56 -11.94
C SER A 48 5.55 -9.46 -11.77
N HIS A 49 4.97 -10.44 -11.10
CA HIS A 49 3.56 -10.45 -10.75
C HIS A 49 3.11 -9.17 -10.04
N ASN A 50 3.95 -8.58 -9.19
CA ASN A 50 3.63 -7.34 -8.48
C ASN A 50 3.51 -6.14 -9.42
N ILE A 51 4.35 -6.06 -10.45
CA ILE A 51 4.29 -4.98 -11.45
C ILE A 51 3.06 -5.15 -12.33
N HIS A 52 2.80 -6.38 -12.79
CA HIS A 52 1.59 -6.67 -13.56
C HIS A 52 0.31 -6.40 -12.76
N GLY A 53 0.29 -6.80 -11.49
CA GLY A 53 -0.86 -6.64 -10.60
C GLY A 53 -1.35 -5.20 -10.45
N LEU A 54 -0.48 -4.20 -10.67
CA LEU A 54 -0.83 -2.78 -10.61
C LEU A 54 -1.98 -2.41 -11.57
N ILE A 55 -2.09 -3.05 -12.74
CA ILE A 55 -3.16 -2.72 -13.71
C ILE A 55 -4.55 -3.13 -13.22
N HIS A 56 -4.64 -4.10 -12.32
CA HIS A 56 -5.90 -4.64 -11.78
C HIS A 56 -6.35 -3.90 -10.52
N LEU A 57 -5.50 -3.03 -9.96
CA LEU A 57 -5.74 -2.38 -8.67
C LEU A 57 -6.97 -1.47 -8.70
N THR A 58 -7.26 -0.86 -9.85
CA THR A 58 -8.44 -0.03 -10.04
C THR A 58 -9.73 -0.84 -9.98
N ASP A 59 -9.73 -2.05 -10.53
CA ASP A 59 -10.88 -2.97 -10.45
C ASP A 59 -11.10 -3.49 -9.04
N ASP A 60 -10.02 -3.76 -8.31
CA ASP A 60 -10.11 -4.09 -6.89
C ASP A 60 -10.72 -2.94 -6.08
N VAL A 61 -10.38 -1.69 -6.39
CA VAL A 61 -10.97 -0.52 -5.73
C VAL A 61 -12.45 -0.35 -6.08
N ARG A 62 -12.85 -0.60 -7.33
CA ARG A 62 -14.27 -0.62 -7.74
C ARG A 62 -15.06 -1.68 -6.96
N ARG A 63 -14.45 -2.83 -6.66
CA ARG A 63 -15.10 -3.96 -6.00
C ARG A 63 -15.09 -3.87 -4.47
N LEU A 64 -13.99 -3.44 -3.87
CA LEU A 64 -13.72 -3.51 -2.43
C LEU A 64 -13.77 -2.13 -1.74
N GLY A 65 -13.91 -1.06 -2.52
CA GLY A 65 -13.82 0.31 -2.05
C GLY A 65 -12.37 0.83 -2.06
N PRO A 66 -12.10 2.00 -1.47
CA PRO A 66 -10.79 2.65 -1.50
C PRO A 66 -9.67 1.74 -1.01
N LEU A 67 -8.45 1.94 -1.51
CA LEU A 67 -7.28 1.11 -1.19
C LEU A 67 -7.04 0.98 0.33
N ASP A 68 -7.36 2.03 1.10
CA ASP A 68 -7.24 2.06 2.56
C ASP A 68 -8.14 1.01 3.27
N SER A 69 -9.17 0.50 2.60
CA SER A 69 -10.10 -0.50 3.17
C SER A 69 -9.52 -1.92 3.19
N PHE A 70 -8.64 -2.25 2.24
CA PHE A 70 -8.11 -3.62 2.06
C PHE A 70 -6.58 -3.69 1.99
N SER A 71 -5.88 -2.56 1.90
CA SER A 71 -4.43 -2.53 1.97
C SER A 71 -3.90 -2.81 3.37
N ALA A 72 -2.62 -3.18 3.45
CA ALA A 72 -1.94 -3.38 4.72
C ALA A 72 -1.49 -2.05 5.37
N PHE A 73 -1.73 -0.87 4.78
CA PHE A 73 -1.24 0.41 5.32
C PHE A 73 -1.64 0.66 6.78
N PRO A 74 -2.91 0.43 7.19
CA PRO A 74 -3.30 0.64 8.58
C PRO A 74 -2.58 -0.34 9.53
N PHE A 75 -2.39 -1.58 9.09
CA PHE A 75 -1.69 -2.61 9.85
C PHE A 75 -0.20 -2.30 10.01
N GLU A 76 0.47 -1.89 8.93
CA GLU A 76 1.89 -1.51 8.94
C GLU A 76 2.13 -0.28 9.83
N ASN A 77 1.25 0.72 9.75
CA ASN A 77 1.32 1.89 10.63
C ASN A 77 1.15 1.49 12.11
N PHE A 78 0.22 0.57 12.42
CA PHE A 78 0.04 0.06 13.77
C PHE A 78 1.21 -0.82 14.25
N MET A 79 1.88 -1.53 13.34
CA MET A 79 3.05 -2.36 13.65
C MET A 79 4.17 -1.55 14.31
N ARG A 80 4.33 -0.27 13.94
CA ARG A 80 5.26 0.65 14.60
C ARG A 80 4.94 0.83 16.09
N VAL A 81 3.65 0.92 16.44
CA VAL A 81 3.19 1.01 17.84
C VAL A 81 3.53 -0.27 18.58
N LEU A 82 3.23 -1.43 17.98
CA LEU A 82 3.54 -2.74 18.57
C LEU A 82 5.04 -2.91 18.81
N LYS A 83 5.87 -2.56 17.82
CA LYS A 83 7.33 -2.60 17.94
C LYS A 83 7.84 -1.69 19.06
N GLY A 84 7.21 -0.55 19.32
CA GLY A 84 7.54 0.31 20.48
C GLY A 84 7.37 -0.38 21.84
N PHE A 85 6.50 -1.39 21.93
CA PHE A 85 6.35 -2.19 23.16
C PHE A 85 7.42 -3.28 23.30
N LEU A 86 8.19 -3.57 22.27
CA LEU A 86 9.26 -4.57 22.28
C LEU A 86 10.61 -3.87 22.43
N ARG A 87 11.36 -4.15 23.50
CA ARG A 87 12.74 -3.61 23.67
C ARG A 87 13.83 -4.64 23.42
N LYS A 88 13.55 -5.90 23.72
CA LYS A 88 14.46 -7.04 23.55
C LYS A 88 13.69 -8.18 22.91
N HIS A 89 14.39 -9.12 22.29
CA HIS A 89 13.77 -10.29 21.65
C HIS A 89 13.21 -11.31 22.65
N ASP A 90 13.56 -11.21 23.94
CA ASP A 90 13.10 -12.14 24.97
C ASP A 90 11.63 -11.92 25.36
N LYS A 91 10.81 -12.98 25.35
CA LYS A 91 9.39 -12.97 25.80
C LYS A 91 8.57 -11.79 25.22
N PRO A 92 8.47 -11.64 23.88
CA PRO A 92 7.83 -10.49 23.24
C PRO A 92 6.35 -10.32 23.62
N LEU A 93 5.61 -11.43 23.74
CA LEU A 93 4.19 -11.39 24.14
C LEU A 93 4.00 -10.84 25.56
N HIS A 94 4.86 -11.23 26.50
CA HIS A 94 4.82 -10.72 27.88
C HIS A 94 5.17 -9.23 27.95
N GLN A 95 6.18 -8.80 27.17
CA GLN A 95 6.53 -7.38 27.05
C GLN A 95 5.37 -6.56 26.50
N LEU A 96 4.75 -7.04 25.43
CA LEU A 96 3.59 -6.41 24.80
C LEU A 96 2.43 -6.27 25.80
N HIS A 97 2.02 -7.38 26.42
CA HIS A 97 0.90 -7.40 27.37
C HIS A 97 1.12 -6.42 28.54
N ARG A 98 2.28 -6.50 29.21
CA ARG A 98 2.57 -5.65 30.38
C ARG A 98 2.52 -4.16 30.02
N ARG A 99 3.11 -3.77 28.88
CA ARG A 99 3.13 -2.35 28.47
C ARG A 99 1.81 -1.86 27.92
N TYR A 100 1.06 -2.72 27.24
CA TYR A 100 -0.28 -2.39 26.77
C TYR A 100 -1.21 -2.08 27.95
N VAL A 101 -1.23 -2.95 28.98
CA VAL A 101 -2.01 -2.73 30.21
C VAL A 101 -1.63 -1.41 30.89
N LEU A 102 -0.33 -1.17 31.08
CA LEU A 102 0.15 0.08 31.70
C LEU A 102 -0.28 1.34 30.94
N LYS A 103 -0.39 1.27 29.61
CA LYS A 103 -0.67 2.43 28.76
C LYS A 103 -2.17 2.72 28.61
N TYR A 104 -3.02 1.69 28.60
CA TYR A 104 -4.43 1.81 28.18
C TYR A 104 -5.47 1.37 29.22
N LYS A 105 -5.08 0.71 30.33
CA LYS A 105 -5.99 0.39 31.44
C LYS A 105 -5.72 1.31 32.64
N LYS A 106 -6.17 2.56 32.55
CA LYS A 106 -6.41 3.43 33.72
C LYS A 106 -7.90 3.44 34.02
#